data_AF-A0A9D3YBU6-F1
#
_entry.id   AF-A0A9D3YBU6-F1
#
_cell.length_a   1.000
_cell.length_b   1.000
_cell.length_c   1.000
_cell.angle_alpha   90.00
_cell.angle_beta   90.00
_cell.angle_gamma   90.00
#
_symmetry.space_group_name_H-M   'P 1'
#
loop_
_entity.id
_entity.type
_entity.pdbx_description
1 polymer ?
#
loop_
_entity_poly.entity_id
_entity_poly.type
_entity_poly.pdbx_seq_one_letter_code
_entity_poly.pdbx_strand_id
1 'polypeptide(L)' 'MLLEVHCKEIFKPAQLCVAIGRAKSLDGLRVVNFSTKCCIRQPEEVTQFLGQVNSTNTENEKSCCTRKLRYFKLIFR' A
#
# COMPACT_ATOMS: atom_id res chain seq x y z
N MET A 1 -15.49 -0.59 -12.34
CA MET A 1 -14.21 -1.23 -12.73
C MET A 1 -13.98 -2.34 -11.72
N LEU A 2 -13.89 -3.59 -12.19
CA LEU A 2 -13.64 -4.75 -11.35
C LEU A 2 -12.12 -4.91 -11.16
N LEU A 3 -11.67 -5.03 -9.92
CA LEU A 3 -10.29 -5.33 -9.56
C LEU A 3 -10.17 -6.81 -9.22
N GLU A 4 -9.29 -7.50 -9.93
CA GLU A 4 -9.02 -8.93 -9.71
C GLU A 4 -7.64 -9.13 -9.10
N VAL A 5 -7.60 -9.82 -7.96
CA VAL A 5 -6.36 -10.12 -7.22
C VAL A 5 -6.10 -11.61 -7.30
N HIS A 6 -5.06 -11.99 -8.05
CA HIS A 6 -4.62 -13.38 -8.19
C HIS A 6 -3.58 -13.73 -7.13
N CYS A 7 -3.96 -14.53 -6.14
CA CYS A 7 -3.11 -14.80 -4.97
C CYS A 7 -1.93 -15.74 -5.23
N LYS A 8 -1.89 -16.44 -6.38
CA LYS A 8 -0.77 -17.35 -6.74
C LYS A 8 0.56 -16.63 -6.93
N GLU A 9 0.51 -15.36 -7.35
CA GLU A 9 1.68 -14.52 -7.63
C GLU A 9 2.12 -13.68 -6.41
N ILE A 10 1.57 -13.96 -5.23
CA ILE A 10 1.93 -13.25 -3.99
C ILE A 10 3.10 -13.97 -3.34
N PHE A 11 4.23 -13.27 -3.23
CA PHE A 11 5.47 -13.82 -2.67
C PHE A 11 6.20 -12.87 -1.71
N LYS A 12 5.68 -11.64 -1.52
CA LYS A 12 6.22 -10.68 -0.55
C LYS A 12 5.22 -10.32 0.56
N PRO A 13 5.71 -10.00 1.77
CA PRO A 13 4.87 -9.40 2.80
C PRO A 13 4.17 -8.13 2.29
N ALA A 14 2.99 -7.85 2.83
CA ALA A 14 2.13 -6.71 2.48
C ALA A 14 1.60 -6.62 1.03
N GLN A 15 2.13 -7.38 0.08
CA GLN A 15 1.73 -7.33 -1.34
C GLN A 15 0.22 -7.57 -1.54
N LEU A 16 -0.33 -8.57 -0.83
CA LEU A 16 -1.77 -8.87 -0.85
C LEU A 16 -2.60 -7.71 -0.29
N CYS A 17 -2.15 -7.13 0.83
CA CYS A 17 -2.83 -6.00 1.47
C CYS A 17 -2.85 -4.77 0.55
N VAL A 18 -1.72 -4.46 -0.09
CA VAL A 18 -1.62 -3.37 -1.08
C VAL A 18 -2.55 -3.60 -2.27
N ALA A 19 -2.60 -4.83 -2.80
CA ALA A 19 -3.44 -5.17 -3.94
C ALA A 19 -4.93 -5.00 -3.60
N ILE A 20 -5.38 -5.56 -2.47
CA ILE A 20 -6.77 -5.43 -2.00
C ILE A 20 -7.11 -3.97 -1.69
N GLY A 21 -6.18 -3.22 -1.08
CA GLY A 21 -6.35 -1.81 -0.74
C GLY A 21 -6.52 -0.87 -1.93
N ARG A 22 -6.36 -1.34 -3.18
CA ARG A 22 -6.72 -0.58 -4.39
C ARG A 22 -8.20 -0.64 -4.73
N ALA A 23 -8.95 -1.60 -4.19
CA ALA A 23 -10.39 -1.68 -4.40
C ALA A 23 -11.10 -0.50 -3.74
N LYS A 24 -12.00 0.15 -4.48
CA LYS A 24 -12.84 1.25 -3.95
C LYS A 24 -14.07 0.76 -3.19
N SER A 25 -14.52 -0.45 -3.50
CA SER A 25 -15.66 -1.11 -2.87
C SER A 25 -15.48 -2.62 -2.93
N LEU A 26 -16.18 -3.35 -2.06
CA LEU A 26 -16.17 -4.81 -2.04
C LEU A 26 -16.83 -5.40 -3.30
N ASP A 27 -17.91 -4.79 -3.78
CA ASP A 27 -18.61 -5.22 -5.01
C ASP A 27 -17.71 -5.13 -6.26
N GLY A 28 -16.67 -4.30 -6.20
CA GLY A 28 -15.68 -4.14 -7.26
C GLY A 28 -14.44 -5.01 -7.08
N LEU A 29 -14.39 -5.93 -6.11
CA LEU A 29 -13.23 -6.75 -5.80
C LEU A 29 -13.51 -8.24 -6.03
N ARG A 30 -12.64 -8.91 -6.79
CA ARG A 30 -12.63 -10.36 -6.93
C ARG A 30 -11.26 -10.91 -6.51
N VAL A 31 -11.25 -11.82 -5.53
CA VAL A 31 -10.03 -12.49 -5.07
C VAL A 31 -10.02 -13.92 -5.63
N VAL A 32 -8.94 -14.30 -6.31
CA VAL A 32 -8.83 -15.57 -7.03
C VAL A 32 -7.68 -16.41 -6.47
N ASN A 33 -7.94 -17.70 -6.22
CA ASN A 33 -6.97 -18.65 -5.64
C ASN A 33 -6.44 -18.26 -4.24
N PHE A 34 -7.28 -17.67 -3.40
CA PHE A 34 -6.89 -17.32 -2.05
C PHE A 34 -6.50 -18.57 -1.23
N SER A 35 -5.43 -18.44 -0.44
CA SER A 35 -5.00 -19.43 0.54
C SER A 35 -4.35 -18.70 1.71
N THR A 36 -4.42 -19.23 2.92
CA THR A 36 -3.68 -18.66 4.06
C THR A 36 -2.18 -18.55 3.81
N LYS A 37 -1.63 -19.34 2.88
CA LYS A 37 -0.23 -19.26 2.45
C LYS A 37 0.14 -17.93 1.77
N CYS A 38 -0.80 -17.23 1.13
CA CYS A 38 -0.52 -15.90 0.55
C CYS A 38 -0.54 -14.77 1.60
N CYS A 39 -0.94 -15.07 2.84
CA CYS A 39 -0.84 -14.13 3.97
C CYS A 39 0.57 -14.20 4.56
N ILE A 40 1.53 -13.63 3.85
CA ILE A 40 2.93 -13.63 4.25
C ILE A 40 3.12 -12.68 5.43
N ARG A 41 3.65 -13.22 6.53
CA ARG A 41 3.91 -12.46 7.76
C ARG A 41 4.87 -11.31 7.47
N GLN A 42 4.54 -10.14 7.99
CA GLN A 42 5.41 -8.97 7.94
C GLN A 42 6.65 -9.17 8.82
N PRO A 43 7.79 -8.54 8.48
CA PRO A 43 8.97 -8.55 9.34
C PRO A 43 8.63 -8.04 10.74
N GLU A 44 9.28 -8.61 11.75
CA GLU A 44 8.99 -8.29 13.16
C GLU A 44 9.31 -6.82 13.47
N GLU A 45 10.33 -6.27 12.82
CA GLU A 45 10.74 -4.87 12.92
C GLU A 45 9.61 -3.91 12.52
N VAL A 46 8.83 -4.27 11.50
CA VAL A 46 7.65 -3.49 11.08
C VAL A 46 6.56 -3.54 12.14
N THR A 47 6.36 -4.72 12.75
CA THR A 47 5.36 -4.90 13.82
C THR A 47 5.74 -4.11 15.07
N GLN A 48 7.01 -4.16 15.46
CA GLN A 48 7.55 -3.38 16.57
C GLN A 48 7.46 -1.87 16.32
N PHE A 49 7.84 -1.43 15.12
CA PHE A 49 7.70 -0.03 14.73
C PHE A 49 6.24 0.43 14.85
N LEU A 50 5.28 -0.31 14.28
CA LEU A 50 3.86 0.03 14.36
C LEU A 50 3.33 0.01 15.80
N GLY A 51 3.85 -0.86 16.67
CA GLY A 51 3.50 -0.88 18.09
C GLY A 51 4.08 0.28 18.90
N GLN A 52 5.17 0.89 18.43
CA GLN A 52 5.80 2.07 19.06
C GLN A 52 5.19 3.40 18.56
N VAL A 53 4.56 3.39 17.39
CA VAL A 53 3.88 4.57 16.83
C VAL A 53 2.56 4.78 17.57
N ASN A 54 2.62 5.51 18.69
CA ASN A 54 1.45 6.08 19.32
C ASN A 54 0.93 7.22 18.43
N SER A 55 -0.33 7.12 18.02
CA SER A 55 -1.04 7.88 16.98
C SER A 55 -1.13 9.42 17.15
N THR A 56 -0.33 10.01 18.03
CA THR A 56 -0.33 11.45 18.35
C THR A 56 0.89 12.22 17.81
N ASN A 57 2.00 11.55 17.47
CA ASN A 57 3.25 12.23 17.06
C ASN A 57 3.67 12.01 15.60
N THR A 58 2.84 11.38 14.76
CA THR A 58 3.05 11.47 13.31
C THR A 58 2.70 12.88 12.85
N GLU A 59 3.63 13.82 13.04
CA GLU A 59 3.54 15.14 12.44
C GLU A 59 3.33 14.97 10.94
N ASN A 60 2.44 15.79 10.37
CA ASN A 60 2.25 15.90 8.93
C ASN A 60 3.47 16.59 8.28
N GLU A 61 4.69 16.16 8.59
CA GLU A 61 5.89 16.56 7.89
C GLU A 61 5.85 15.94 6.49
N LYS A 62 5.05 16.57 5.63
CA LYS A 62 5.00 16.30 4.19
C LYS A 62 6.25 16.82 3.49
N SER A 63 7.30 17.21 4.22
CA SER A 63 8.53 17.84 3.70
C SER A 63 9.20 17.01 2.60
N CYS A 64 9.14 15.68 2.68
CA CYS A 64 9.63 14.78 1.64
C CYS A 64 8.75 14.79 0.36
N CYS A 65 7.46 15.11 0.48
CA CYS A 65 6.49 15.18 -0.61
C CYS A 65 6.31 16.60 -1.20
N THR A 66 6.72 17.65 -0.48
CA THR A 66 6.63 19.06 -0.94
C THR A 66 7.86 19.55 -1.72
N ARG A 67 8.73 18.65 -2.20
CA ARG A 67 9.92 19.03 -2.97
C ARG A 67 9.55 19.59 -4.37
N LYS A 68 9.16 20.87 -4.36
CA LYS A 68 9.07 21.89 -5.41
C LYS A 68 8.68 21.41 -6.82
N LEU A 69 7.43 21.72 -7.17
CA LEU A 69 6.94 22.06 -8.51
C LEU A 69 7.78 23.19 -9.16
N ARG A 70 9.03 22.93 -9.58
CA ARG A 70 9.88 23.93 -10.26
C ARG A 70 10.41 23.51 -11.64
N TYR A 71 9.96 22.41 -12.24
CA TYR A 71 10.46 21.99 -13.56
C TYR A 71 9.43 21.61 -14.62
N PHE A 72 8.12 21.70 -14.38
CA PHE A 72 7.10 21.37 -15.39
C PHE A 72 6.34 22.59 -15.97
N LYS A 73 6.96 23.76 -15.97
CA LYS A 73 6.50 24.91 -16.78
C LYS A 73 7.36 25.18 -18.03
N LEU A 74 8.20 24.22 -18.42
CA LEU A 74 9.14 24.34 -19.55
C LEU A 74 8.97 23.26 -20.63
N ILE A 75 7.87 22.50 -20.60
CA ILE A 75 7.50 21.59 -21.68
C ILE A 75 5.99 21.78 -21.89
N PHE A 76 5.63 22.17 -23.12
CA PHE A 76 4.33 22.68 -23.59
C PHE A 76 4.10 24.20 -23.45
N ARG A 77 4.69 24.90 -24.44
CA ARG A 77 4.29 26.16 -25.11
C ARG A 77 3.87 27.34 -24.25
#